data_AF-A0A955KX41-F1
#
_entry.id   AF-A0A955KX41-F1
#
_cell.length_a   1.000
_cell.length_b   1.000
_cell.length_c   1.000
_cell.angle_alpha   90.00
_cell.angle_beta   90.00
_cell.angle_gamma   90.00
#
_symmetry.space_group_name_H-M   'P 1'
#
loop_
_entity.id
_entity.type
_entity.pdbx_description
1 polymer ?
#
loop_
_entity_poly.entity_id
_entity_poly.type
_entity_poly.pdbx_seq_one_letter_code
_entity_poly.pdbx_strand_id
1 'polypeptide(L)'
;MPADGVLRESNRLKVDESALTGESVPVEKKINHEVFMGTAIARGSGMFEIAKTGMQTKFGSIAKLATETEKMKSPLQKELEHIGKFVAKVTLVICTLLFAVGMLRGESFLESLMFSVATAIAAVPE
;
A
#
# COMPACT_ATOMS: atom_id res chain seq x y z
N MET A 1 18.66 19.17 4.83
CA MET A 1 18.48 19.50 6.25
C MET A 1 18.09 18.23 6.99
N PRO A 2 18.65 18.00 8.19
CA PRO A 2 18.41 16.78 8.97
C PRO A 2 17.09 16.78 9.77
N ALA A 3 16.46 17.94 10.00
CA ALA A 3 15.27 18.09 10.83
C ALA A 3 14.46 19.33 10.40
N ASP A 4 13.23 19.47 10.92
CA ASP A 4 12.44 20.70 10.79
C ASP A 4 12.80 21.68 11.91
N GLY A 5 12.81 22.97 11.58
CA GLY A 5 13.14 23.99 12.58
C GLY A 5 13.02 25.41 12.06
N VAL A 6 13.49 26.36 12.87
CA VAL A 6 13.42 27.80 12.59
C VAL A 6 14.82 28.39 12.57
N LEU A 7 15.17 29.11 11.50
CA LEU A 7 16.48 29.75 11.36
C LEU A 7 16.71 30.81 12.43
N ARG A 8 17.88 30.76 13.06
CA ARG A 8 18.39 31.77 14.00
C ARG A 8 19.54 32.58 13.38
N GLU A 9 20.29 31.97 12.48
CA GLU A 9 21.32 32.63 11.69
C GLU A 9 21.16 32.28 10.21
N SER A 10 21.35 33.26 9.33
CA SER A 10 21.33 33.05 7.88
C SER A 10 22.34 33.97 7.19
N ASN A 11 23.20 33.38 6.35
CA ASN A 11 24.15 34.07 5.51
C ASN A 11 23.94 33.66 4.03
N ARG A 12 23.19 34.50 3.30
CA ARG A 12 22.81 34.28 1.89
C ARG A 12 22.24 32.88 1.64
N LEU A 13 21.50 32.35 2.62
CA LEU A 13 20.99 31.00 2.60
C LEU A 13 19.88 30.86 1.54
N LYS A 14 20.08 29.94 0.60
CA LYS A 14 19.08 29.47 -0.34
C LYS A 14 18.90 27.97 -0.18
N VAL A 15 17.66 27.53 -0.08
CA VAL A 15 17.29 26.14 0.16
C VAL A 15 16.47 25.64 -1.03
N ASP A 16 16.82 24.46 -1.50
CA ASP A 16 16.05 23.70 -2.48
C ASP A 16 14.95 22.92 -1.76
N GLU A 17 13.71 23.34 -1.97
CA GLU A 17 12.50 22.74 -1.38
C GLU A 17 11.74 21.85 -2.39
N SER A 18 12.36 21.49 -3.51
CA SER A 18 11.73 20.65 -4.56
C SER A 18 11.24 19.31 -4.03
N ALA A 19 11.94 18.73 -3.04
CA ALA A 19 11.55 17.48 -2.40
C ALA A 19 10.19 17.55 -1.67
N LEU A 20 9.74 18.74 -1.24
CA LEU A 20 8.44 18.93 -0.57
C LEU A 20 7.40 19.63 -1.45
N THR A 21 7.84 20.56 -2.32
CA THR A 21 6.95 21.43 -3.09
C THR A 21 6.84 21.03 -4.56
N GLY A 22 7.81 20.28 -5.08
CA GLY A 22 7.94 19.99 -6.51
C GLY A 22 8.56 21.12 -7.34
N GLU A 23 8.85 22.28 -6.74
CA GLU A 23 9.44 23.42 -7.45
C GLU A 23 10.97 23.44 -7.37
N SER A 24 11.64 23.55 -8.50
CA SER A 24 13.11 23.54 -8.59
C SER A 24 13.77 24.88 -8.27
N VAL A 25 12.99 25.93 -8.01
CA VAL A 25 13.53 27.28 -7.77
C VAL A 25 13.98 27.39 -6.31
N PRO A 26 15.28 27.62 -6.01
CA PRO A 26 15.74 27.71 -4.63
C PRO A 26 15.15 28.93 -3.91
N VAL A 27 14.62 28.70 -2.72
CA VAL A 27 13.97 29.71 -1.90
C VAL A 27 14.98 30.36 -0.96
N GLU A 28 14.99 31.70 -0.91
CA GLU A 28 15.83 32.44 0.04
C GLU A 28 15.26 32.37 1.46
N LYS A 29 16.10 32.03 2.43
CA LYS A 29 15.70 31.84 3.83
C LYS A 29 16.38 32.85 4.74
N LYS A 30 15.58 33.56 5.54
CA LYS A 30 16.02 34.58 6.50
C LYS A 30 15.84 34.08 7.93
N ILE A 31 16.34 34.84 8.89
CA ILE A 31 16.10 34.59 10.32
C ILE A 31 14.59 34.50 10.57
N ASN A 32 14.19 33.56 11.42
CA ASN A 32 12.80 33.19 11.73
C ASN A 32 12.03 32.49 10.61
N HIS A 33 12.63 32.20 9.45
CA HIS A 33 11.99 31.32 8.46
C HIS A 33 12.10 29.86 8.89
N GLU A 34 11.08 29.08 8.53
CA GLU A 34 11.10 27.62 8.70
C GLU A 34 12.03 26.95 7.68
N VAL A 35 12.69 25.90 8.12
CA VAL A 35 13.46 24.95 7.30
C VAL A 35 12.93 23.55 7.55
N PHE A 36 12.94 22.72 6.51
CA PHE A 36 12.29 21.42 6.53
C PHE A 36 13.28 20.28 6.29
N MET A 37 13.11 19.17 7.00
CA MET A 37 13.82 17.92 6.76
C MET A 37 13.67 17.49 5.31
N GLY A 38 14.75 16.97 4.72
CA GLY A 38 14.74 16.48 3.33
C GLY A 38 15.00 17.55 2.25
N THR A 39 14.98 18.84 2.60
CA THR A 39 15.41 19.94 1.70
C THR A 39 16.94 20.02 1.59
N ALA A 40 17.49 20.57 0.51
CA ALA A 40 18.94 20.71 0.33
C ALA A 40 19.41 22.18 0.42
N ILE A 41 20.63 22.41 0.89
CA ILE A 41 21.22 23.76 0.83
C ILE A 41 21.71 23.99 -0.60
N ALA A 42 21.11 24.94 -1.30
CA ALA A 42 21.55 25.34 -2.64
C ALA A 42 22.73 26.32 -2.57
N ARG A 43 22.72 27.23 -1.59
CA ARG A 43 23.80 28.21 -1.38
C ARG A 43 23.78 28.79 0.04
N GLY A 44 24.93 29.23 0.52
CA GLY A 44 25.05 29.98 1.78
C GLY A 44 25.18 29.07 2.99
N SER A 45 25.02 29.64 4.17
CA SER A 45 25.08 28.93 5.45
C SER A 45 24.11 29.52 6.46
N GLY A 46 23.82 28.78 7.53
CA GLY A 46 22.95 29.25 8.60
C GLY A 46 22.90 28.25 9.74
N MET A 47 22.33 28.68 10.86
CA MET A 47 22.06 27.86 12.04
C MET A 47 20.58 27.98 12.37
N PHE A 48 19.95 26.86 12.72
CA PHE A 48 18.54 26.81 13.02
C PHE A 48 18.29 26.01 14.30
N GLU A 49 17.23 26.40 15.00
CA GLU A 49 16.73 25.71 16.17
C GLU A 49 15.79 24.59 15.74
N ILE A 50 16.06 23.36 16.19
CA ILE A 50 15.27 22.19 15.83
C ILE A 50 13.92 22.24 16.55
N ALA A 51 12.83 22.15 15.79
CA ALA A 51 11.48 22.09 16.33
C ALA A 51 10.88 20.68 16.26
N LYS A 52 11.16 19.92 15.19
CA LYS A 52 10.63 18.56 14.99
C LYS A 52 11.66 17.65 14.35
N THR A 53 11.65 16.38 14.75
CA THR A 53 12.54 15.33 14.23
C THR A 53 11.75 14.07 13.86
N GLY A 54 12.35 13.22 13.03
CA GLY A 54 11.77 11.93 12.63
C GLY A 54 10.37 12.08 12.01
N MET A 55 9.44 11.22 12.43
CA MET A 55 8.06 11.16 11.90
C MET A 55 7.21 12.39 12.18
N GLN A 56 7.64 13.27 13.09
CA GLN A 56 6.92 14.51 13.39
C GLN A 56 7.25 15.65 12.41
N THR A 57 8.30 15.49 11.59
CA THR A 57 8.63 16.45 10.53
C THR A 57 7.58 16.46 9.42
N LYS A 58 7.57 17.50 8.59
CA LYS A 58 6.74 17.56 7.38
C LYS A 58 7.03 16.39 6.46
N PHE A 59 8.31 16.11 6.21
CA PHE A 59 8.73 14.98 5.40
C PHE A 59 8.29 13.64 6.02
N GLY A 60 8.49 13.48 7.32
CA GLY A 60 8.04 12.29 8.07
C GLY A 60 6.53 12.10 8.03
N SER A 61 5.76 13.18 8.09
CA SER A 61 4.29 13.15 7.96
C SER A 61 3.85 12.72 6.57
N ILE A 62 4.51 13.21 5.51
CA ILE A 62 4.25 12.79 4.13
C ILE A 62 4.62 11.32 3.93
N ALA A 63 5.78 10.89 4.44
CA ALA A 63 6.20 9.49 4.39
C ALA A 63 5.20 8.58 5.12
N LYS A 64 4.69 9.02 6.28
CA LYS A 64 3.65 8.31 7.02
C LYS A 64 2.40 8.12 6.18
N LEU A 65 1.87 9.19 5.58
CA LEU A 65 0.69 9.13 4.72
C LEU A 65 0.90 8.22 3.50
N ALA A 66 2.09 8.25 2.90
CA ALA A 66 2.44 7.37 1.79
C ALA A 66 2.46 5.88 2.22
N THR A 67 2.90 5.58 3.44
CA THR A 67 2.93 4.20 3.97
C THR A 67 1.62 3.71 4.56
N GLU A 68 0.81 4.60 5.16
CA GLU A 68 -0.49 4.30 5.75
C GLU A 68 -1.61 4.18 4.71
N THR A 69 -1.31 4.49 3.44
CA THR A 69 -2.24 4.23 2.35
C THR A 69 -2.48 2.72 2.30
N GLU A 70 -3.66 2.29 2.78
CA GLU A 70 -4.07 0.90 2.75
C GLU A 70 -3.85 0.35 1.35
N LYS A 71 -3.22 -0.82 1.26
CA LYS A 71 -3.07 -1.55 0.00
C LYS A 71 -4.46 -1.92 -0.50
N MET A 72 -5.08 -1.01 -1.24
CA MET A 72 -6.36 -1.27 -1.88
C MET A 72 -6.14 -2.35 -2.94
N LYS A 73 -6.90 -3.45 -2.85
CA LYS A 73 -6.89 -4.46 -3.90
C LYS A 73 -7.17 -3.80 -5.25
N SER A 74 -6.39 -4.16 -6.26
CA SER A 74 -6.60 -3.62 -7.60
C SER A 74 -7.99 -4.00 -8.12
N PRO A 75 -8.59 -3.22 -9.04
CA PRO A 75 -9.87 -3.58 -9.66
C PRO A 75 -9.88 -5.01 -10.19
N LEU A 76 -8.79 -5.43 -10.84
CA LEU A 76 -8.61 -6.79 -11.36
C LEU A 76 -8.56 -7.85 -10.25
N GLN A 77 -7.89 -7.60 -9.13
CA GLN A 77 -7.88 -8.53 -8.00
C GLN A 77 -9.27 -8.72 -7.40
N LYS A 78 -10.06 -7.65 -7.30
CA LYS A 78 -11.45 -7.75 -6.82
C LYS A 78 -12.30 -8.58 -7.76
N GLU A 79 -12.11 -8.41 -9.07
CA GLU A 79 -12.83 -9.15 -10.10
C GLU A 79 -12.45 -10.64 -10.12
N LEU A 80 -11.15 -10.95 -10.05
CA LEU A 80 -10.65 -12.32 -9.91
C LEU A 80 -11.19 -13.01 -8.65
N GLU A 81 -11.24 -12.32 -7.51
CA GLU A 81 -11.85 -12.87 -6.29
C GLU A 81 -13.34 -13.14 -6.45
N HIS A 82 -14.05 -12.27 -7.18
CA HIS A 82 -15.47 -12.44 -7.44
C HIS A 82 -15.72 -13.65 -8.35
N ILE A 83 -14.95 -13.78 -9.43
CA ILE A 83 -15.01 -14.93 -10.35
C ILE A 83 -14.64 -16.22 -9.61
N GLY A 84 -13.55 -16.23 -8.85
CA GLY A 84 -13.12 -17.39 -8.07
C GLY A 84 -14.17 -17.84 -7.05
N LYS A 85 -14.80 -16.90 -6.33
CA LYS A 85 -15.91 -17.21 -5.40
C LYS A 85 -17.15 -17.72 -6.11
N PHE A 86 -17.44 -17.22 -7.32
CA PHE A 86 -18.56 -17.69 -8.12
C PHE A 86 -18.34 -19.14 -8.57
N VAL A 87 -17.19 -19.42 -9.18
CA VAL A 87 -16.83 -20.77 -9.65
C VAL A 87 -16.80 -21.75 -8.47
N ALA A 88 -16.17 -21.39 -7.34
CA ALA A 88 -16.13 -22.24 -6.16
C ALA A 88 -17.53 -22.60 -5.63
N LYS A 89 -18.48 -21.66 -5.61
CA LYS A 89 -19.87 -21.93 -5.21
C LYS A 89 -20.57 -22.87 -6.17
N VAL A 90 -20.43 -22.66 -7.47
CA VAL A 90 -21.04 -23.53 -8.50
C VAL A 90 -20.50 -24.95 -8.40
N THR A 91 -19.17 -25.10 -8.32
CA THR A 91 -18.51 -26.41 -8.18
C THR A 91 -18.98 -27.15 -6.93
N LEU A 92 -19.07 -26.46 -5.77
CA LEU A 92 -19.54 -27.07 -4.53
C LEU A 92 -20.97 -27.62 -4.64
N VAL A 93 -21.87 -26.84 -5.27
CA VAL A 93 -23.25 -27.28 -5.52
C VAL A 93 -23.27 -28.53 -6.39
N ILE A 94 -22.50 -28.55 -7.49
CA ILE A 94 -22.42 -29.71 -8.40
C ILE A 94 -21.87 -30.94 -7.66
N CYS A 95 -20.77 -30.79 -6.91
CA CYS A 95 -20.17 -31.90 -6.16
C CYS A 95 -21.14 -32.48 -5.13
N THR A 96 -21.89 -31.63 -4.43
CA THR A 96 -22.90 -32.07 -3.44
C THR A 96 -24.03 -32.84 -4.11
N LEU A 97 -24.50 -32.37 -5.28
CA LEU A 97 -25.53 -33.05 -6.06
C LEU A 97 -25.04 -34.40 -6.58
N LEU A 98 -23.84 -34.47 -7.14
CA LEU A 98 -23.25 -35.73 -7.64
C LEU A 98 -23.07 -36.74 -6.50
N PHE A 99 -22.55 -36.30 -5.36
CA PHE A 99 -22.41 -37.15 -4.19
C PHE A 99 -23.75 -37.69 -3.70
N ALA A 100 -24.78 -36.83 -3.60
CA ALA A 100 -26.12 -37.25 -3.20
C ALA A 100 -26.75 -38.25 -4.18
N VAL A 101 -26.57 -38.05 -5.49
CA VAL A 101 -27.04 -38.99 -6.52
C VAL A 101 -26.33 -40.34 -6.42
N GLY A 102 -25.01 -40.35 -6.20
CA GLY A 102 -24.24 -41.59 -6.00
C GLY A 102 -24.74 -42.40 -4.81
N MET A 103 -24.98 -41.72 -3.68
CA MET A 103 -25.59 -42.34 -2.49
C MET A 103 -26.98 -42.90 -2.74
N LEU A 104 -27.84 -42.18 -3.46
CA LEU A 104 -29.18 -42.65 -3.81
C LEU A 104 -29.17 -43.84 -4.79
N ARG A 105 -28.12 -43.98 -5.60
CA ARG A 105 -27.91 -45.13 -6.49
C ARG A 105 -27.36 -46.36 -5.78
N GLY A 106 -27.00 -46.25 -4.50
CA GLY A 106 -26.43 -47.35 -3.71
C GLY A 106 -24.93 -47.58 -3.97
N GLU A 107 -24.23 -46.60 -4.53
CA GLU A 107 -22.76 -46.63 -4.61
C GLU A 107 -22.14 -46.57 -3.20
N SER A 108 -20.90 -47.04 -3.07
CA SER A 108 -20.21 -46.97 -1.77
C SER A 108 -19.88 -45.51 -1.41
N PHE A 109 -19.96 -45.16 -0.12
CA PHE A 109 -19.67 -43.80 0.38
C PHE A 109 -18.32 -43.27 -0.13
N LEU A 110 -17.31 -44.13 -0.11
CA LEU A 110 -15.96 -43.81 -0.53
C LEU A 110 -15.87 -43.53 -2.03
N GLU A 111 -16.55 -44.30 -2.88
CA GLU A 111 -16.54 -44.10 -4.33
C GLU A 111 -17.21 -42.79 -4.74
N SER A 112 -18.42 -42.52 -4.24
CA SER A 112 -19.12 -41.27 -4.58
C SER A 112 -18.38 -40.04 -4.04
N LEU A 113 -17.72 -40.14 -2.89
CA LEU A 113 -16.87 -39.07 -2.35
C LEU A 113 -15.67 -38.82 -3.27
N MET A 114 -14.93 -39.87 -3.63
CA MET A 114 -13.78 -39.78 -4.53
C MET A 114 -14.15 -39.17 -5.88
N PHE A 115 -15.29 -39.57 -6.46
CA PHE A 115 -15.77 -39.02 -7.73
C PHE A 115 -16.12 -37.53 -7.62
N SER A 116 -16.81 -37.12 -6.56
CA SER A 116 -17.18 -35.71 -6.34
C SER A 116 -15.95 -34.81 -6.15
N VAL A 117 -14.94 -35.27 -5.40
CA VAL A 117 -13.69 -34.54 -5.17
C VAL A 117 -12.84 -34.46 -6.45
N ALA A 118 -12.75 -35.56 -7.21
CA ALA A 118 -12.06 -35.56 -8.50
C ALA A 118 -12.66 -34.54 -9.48
N THR A 119 -13.99 -34.44 -9.51
CA THR A 119 -14.71 -33.44 -10.31
C THR A 119 -14.43 -32.02 -9.82
N ALA A 120 -14.36 -31.80 -8.51
CA ALA A 120 -14.04 -30.49 -7.95
C ALA A 120 -12.66 -29.99 -8.39
N ILE A 121 -11.65 -30.88 -8.35
CA ILE A 121 -10.28 -30.58 -8.77
C ILE A 121 -10.24 -30.24 -10.27
N ALA A 122 -10.96 -31.02 -11.09
CA ALA A 122 -11.04 -30.77 -12.53
C ALA A 122 -11.74 -29.44 -12.90
N ALA A 123 -12.52 -28.86 -11.99
CA ALA A 123 -13.28 -27.63 -12.20
C ALA A 123 -12.55 -26.36 -11.71
N VAL A 124 -11.38 -26.48 -11.06
CA VAL A 124 -10.58 -25.31 -10.67
C VAL A 124 -10.02 -24.66 -11.93
N PRO A 125 -10.32 -23.37 -12.20
CA PRO A 125 -9.69 -22.66 -13.30
C PRO A 125 -8.23 -22.38 -12.95
N GLU A 126 -7.31 -22.97 -13.71
CA GLU A 126 -5.89 -22.57 -13.77
C GLU A 126 -5.73 -21.13 -14.27
#